data_AF-A0A1Y4TXU2-F1
#
_entry.id   AF-A0A1Y4TXU2-F1
#
_cell.length_a   1.000
_cell.length_b   1.000
_cell.length_c   1.000
_cell.angle_alpha   90.00
_cell.angle_beta   90.00
_cell.angle_gamma   90.00
#
_symmetry.space_group_name_H-M   'P 1'
#
loop_
_entity.id
_entity.type
_entity.pdbx_description
1 polymer ?
#
loop_
_entity_poly.entity_id
_entity_poly.type
_entity_poly.pdbx_seq_one_letter_code
_entity_poly.pdbx_strand_id
1 'polypeptide(L)'
;MVKGLGIFYDYFSDFTDQYVLIGGAACDLSFHNNDLDFRVTKDLDMVLVIEAQTKEFAQRFWEFVQKGKYRNRARSNGSPQFYRFDKPEETGYPAMIELFSRANWELEPETVLTPIHIDDSVSSLSAILLDDSYYELLLKERNIIDGITVLKPTGLIAFKAKAWLDLNQKLEQGEHVDSRDIKKHRNDILRIVSEMPLEFCELPEKARKDMESFTRTLKVTKEELKNLKITGVQEADIINTLRDIFGLSE
;
A
#
# COMPACT_ATOMS: atom_id res chain seq x y z
N MET A 1 -1.85 11.28 11.14
CA MET A 1 -1.36 12.00 9.95
C MET A 1 0.16 11.83 9.80
N VAL A 2 0.56 11.18 8.71
CA VAL A 2 1.95 10.95 8.31
C VAL A 2 2.72 12.28 8.21
N LYS A 3 3.90 12.33 8.83
CA LYS A 3 4.77 13.52 8.77
C LYS A 3 5.20 13.76 7.32
N GLY A 4 4.96 14.97 6.83
CA GLY A 4 5.37 15.42 5.50
C GLY A 4 4.36 15.22 4.38
N LEU A 5 3.15 14.74 4.71
CA LEU A 5 2.05 14.63 3.76
C LEU A 5 1.62 16.00 3.21
N GLY A 6 1.67 17.07 4.00
CA GLY A 6 1.36 18.42 3.54
C GLY A 6 2.32 18.92 2.45
N ILE A 7 3.63 18.72 2.63
CA ILE A 7 4.61 19.07 1.58
C ILE A 7 4.41 18.20 0.34
N PHE A 8 4.10 16.91 0.53
CA PHE A 8 3.80 16.02 -0.58
C PHE A 8 2.58 16.52 -1.39
N TYR A 9 1.49 16.89 -0.70
CA TYR A 9 0.30 17.48 -1.33
C TYR A 9 0.65 18.72 -2.17
N ASP A 10 1.42 19.66 -1.62
CA ASP A 10 1.80 20.89 -2.31
C ASP A 10 2.55 20.62 -3.63
N TYR A 11 3.29 19.51 -3.72
CA TYR A 11 4.04 19.15 -4.92
C TYR A 11 3.20 18.41 -5.96
N PHE A 12 2.25 17.57 -5.51
CA PHE A 12 1.64 16.53 -6.33
C PHE A 12 0.12 16.64 -6.51
N SER A 13 -0.52 17.69 -5.98
CA SER A 13 -1.96 17.95 -6.14
C SER A 13 -2.42 18.16 -7.59
N ASP A 14 -1.54 18.65 -8.47
CA ASP A 14 -1.82 18.79 -9.91
C ASP A 14 -1.62 17.48 -10.71
N PHE A 15 -1.18 16.40 -10.05
CA PHE A 15 -0.76 15.14 -10.70
C PHE A 15 -1.53 13.91 -10.20
N THR A 16 -2.75 14.10 -9.71
CA THR A 16 -3.57 13.06 -9.05
C THR A 16 -3.84 11.84 -9.94
N ASP A 17 -3.77 11.96 -11.26
CA ASP A 17 -3.98 10.84 -12.18
C ASP A 17 -2.74 9.96 -12.38
N GLN A 18 -1.55 10.44 -11.98
CA GLN A 18 -0.25 9.82 -12.32
C GLN A 18 0.28 8.89 -11.23
N TYR A 19 -0.30 8.90 -10.04
CA TYR A 19 0.15 8.05 -8.94
C TYR A 19 -1.01 7.59 -8.04
N VAL A 20 -0.75 6.59 -7.22
CA VAL A 20 -1.64 6.12 -6.16
C VAL A 20 -0.82 5.85 -4.92
N LEU A 21 -1.11 6.52 -3.81
CA LEU A 21 -0.57 6.12 -2.50
C LEU A 21 -1.28 4.88 -2.01
N ILE A 22 -0.50 3.94 -1.50
CA ILE A 22 -0.96 2.67 -0.96
C ILE A 22 -0.42 2.46 0.46
N GLY A 23 -0.46 1.23 0.95
CA GLY A 23 0.26 0.83 2.15
C GLY A 23 -0.25 1.53 3.41
N GLY A 24 0.67 1.84 4.33
CA GLY A 24 0.31 2.41 5.64
C GLY A 24 -0.19 3.85 5.55
N ALA A 25 0.34 4.64 4.62
CA ALA A 25 0.03 6.06 4.50
C ALA A 25 -1.39 6.27 3.96
N ALA A 26 -1.80 5.46 2.98
CA ALA A 26 -3.18 5.46 2.49
C ALA A 26 -4.18 5.04 3.58
N CYS A 27 -3.81 4.10 4.46
CA CYS A 27 -4.64 3.74 5.60
C CYS A 27 -4.76 4.92 6.59
N ASP A 28 -3.65 5.54 6.99
CA ASP A 28 -3.66 6.69 7.91
C ASP A 28 -4.49 7.86 7.37
N LEU A 29 -4.37 8.18 6.08
CA LEU A 29 -5.17 9.24 5.46
C LEU A 29 -6.66 8.90 5.43
N SER A 30 -7.01 7.66 5.07
CA SER A 30 -8.41 7.21 5.02
C SER A 30 -9.06 7.22 6.41
N PHE A 31 -8.36 6.75 7.44
CA PHE A 31 -8.84 6.77 8.83
C PHE A 31 -8.99 8.19 9.35
N HIS A 32 -8.01 9.06 9.08
CA HIS A 32 -8.08 10.45 9.52
C HIS A 32 -9.26 11.20 8.89
N ASN A 33 -9.57 10.94 7.62
CA ASN A 33 -10.75 11.49 6.93
C ASN A 33 -12.09 10.99 7.53
N ASN A 34 -12.06 9.98 8.41
CA ASN A 34 -13.23 9.48 9.14
C ASN A 34 -13.12 9.76 10.66
N ASP A 35 -12.27 10.72 11.08
CA ASP A 35 -12.03 11.07 12.48
C ASP A 35 -11.52 9.88 13.35
N LEU A 36 -10.82 8.93 12.72
CA LEU A 36 -10.22 7.76 13.35
C LEU A 36 -8.69 7.81 13.33
N ASP A 37 -8.06 7.11 14.28
CA ASP A 37 -6.60 6.98 14.36
C ASP A 37 -6.12 5.67 13.74
N PHE A 38 -5.16 5.72 12.82
CA PHE A 38 -4.44 4.55 12.35
C PHE A 38 -3.05 4.43 13.00
N ARG A 39 -2.39 3.27 12.86
CA ARG A 39 -1.00 3.15 13.32
C ARG A 39 -0.12 4.11 12.52
N VAL A 40 0.75 4.83 13.20
CA VAL A 40 1.66 5.78 12.54
C VAL A 40 2.61 5.04 11.61
N THR A 41 2.64 5.44 10.34
CA THR A 41 3.71 5.10 9.41
C THR A 41 4.52 6.35 9.07
N LYS A 42 5.76 6.15 8.64
CA LYS A 42 6.64 7.24 8.16
C LYS A 42 6.96 7.09 6.67
N ASP A 43 6.50 5.99 6.09
CA ASP A 43 6.83 5.56 4.74
C ASP A 43 5.67 5.94 3.82
N LEU A 44 5.98 6.57 2.68
CA LEU A 44 5.04 6.80 1.60
C LEU A 44 5.26 5.74 0.53
N ASP A 45 4.36 4.77 0.50
CA ASP A 45 4.30 3.75 -0.54
C ASP A 45 3.47 4.30 -1.71
N MET A 46 4.09 4.46 -2.88
CA MET A 46 3.48 5.08 -4.06
C MET A 46 3.65 4.20 -5.29
N VAL A 47 2.56 4.01 -6.04
CA VAL A 47 2.56 3.32 -7.33
C VAL A 47 2.37 4.33 -8.44
N LEU A 48 3.22 4.27 -9.46
CA LEU A 48 3.07 5.08 -10.67
C LEU A 48 2.05 4.47 -11.63
N VAL A 49 1.15 5.32 -12.12
CA VAL A 49 0.23 4.99 -13.21
C VAL A 49 0.93 5.31 -14.52
N ILE A 50 1.59 4.30 -15.10
CA ILE A 50 2.51 4.48 -16.24
C ILE A 50 1.80 5.08 -17.45
N GLU A 51 0.53 4.72 -17.65
CA GLU A 51 -0.29 5.20 -18.76
C GLU A 51 -0.60 6.71 -18.69
N ALA A 52 -0.47 7.30 -17.50
CA ALA A 52 -0.73 8.72 -17.25
C ALA A 52 0.56 9.53 -17.02
N GLN A 53 1.74 8.90 -17.10
CA GLN A 53 3.01 9.57 -16.78
C GLN A 53 3.34 10.68 -17.78
N THR A 54 3.76 11.80 -17.22
CA THR A 54 4.21 12.99 -17.95
C THR A 54 5.64 13.35 -17.58
N LYS A 55 6.33 14.10 -18.44
CA LYS A 55 7.69 14.58 -18.14
C LYS A 55 7.69 15.54 -16.96
N GLU A 56 6.63 16.33 -16.86
CA GLU A 56 6.38 17.32 -15.81
C GLU A 56 6.30 16.67 -14.43
N PHE A 57 5.62 15.52 -14.32
CA PHE A 57 5.58 14.76 -13.06
C PHE A 57 6.95 14.23 -12.67
N ALA A 58 7.69 13.63 -13.62
CA ALA A 58 9.03 13.11 -13.35
C ALA A 58 9.99 14.23 -12.90
N GLN A 59 9.93 15.40 -13.54
CA GLN A 59 10.68 16.60 -13.13
C GLN A 59 10.28 17.05 -11.73
N ARG A 60 8.98 17.19 -11.46
CA ARG A 60 8.46 17.60 -10.14
C ARG A 60 8.86 16.63 -9.04
N PHE A 61 8.82 15.32 -9.33
CA PHE A 61 9.25 14.30 -8.38
C PHE A 61 10.75 14.41 -8.08
N TRP A 62 11.59 14.64 -9.08
CA TRP A 62 13.00 14.88 -8.85
C TRP A 62 13.28 16.15 -8.06
N GLU A 63 12.59 17.25 -8.38
CA GLU A 63 12.66 18.48 -7.60
C GLU A 63 12.31 18.23 -6.13
N PHE A 64 11.27 17.44 -5.86
CA PHE A 64 10.89 17.04 -4.51
C PHE A 64 12.02 16.27 -3.81
N VAL A 65 12.59 15.26 -4.46
CA VAL A 65 13.69 14.46 -3.90
C VAL A 65 14.95 15.29 -3.66
N GLN A 66 15.28 16.20 -4.59
CA GLN A 66 16.44 17.09 -4.47
C GLN A 66 16.25 18.10 -3.33
N LYS A 67 15.08 18.75 -3.26
CA LYS A 67 14.78 19.72 -2.21
C LYS A 67 14.66 19.06 -0.84
N GLY A 68 14.15 17.83 -0.75
CA GLY A 68 14.16 17.05 0.49
C GLY A 68 15.56 16.56 0.91
N LYS A 69 16.54 16.66 0.02
CA LYS A 69 17.93 16.19 0.22
C LYS A 69 17.99 14.75 0.71
N TYR A 70 17.21 13.85 0.08
CA TYR A 70 17.26 12.42 0.42
C TYR A 70 18.65 11.86 0.14
N ARG A 71 19.31 11.38 1.21
CA ARG A 71 20.69 10.88 1.17
C ARG A 71 20.78 9.53 0.48
N ASN A 72 19.87 8.64 0.81
CA ASN A 72 19.84 7.30 0.26
C ASN A 72 18.87 7.28 -0.91
N ARG A 73 19.38 6.92 -2.09
CA ARG A 73 18.60 6.80 -3.32
C ARG A 73 18.96 5.46 -3.95
N ALA A 74 18.04 4.53 -3.83
CA ALA A 74 18.32 3.16 -4.21
C ALA A 74 17.27 2.64 -5.18
N ARG A 75 17.65 1.67 -6.01
CA ARG A 75 16.79 1.09 -7.03
C ARG A 75 16.97 -0.42 -7.10
N SER A 76 15.89 -1.15 -7.33
CA SER A 76 15.96 -2.57 -7.67
C SER A 76 16.61 -2.81 -9.04
N ASN A 77 17.22 -3.99 -9.18
CA ASN A 77 17.62 -4.50 -10.48
C ASN A 77 16.46 -5.30 -11.07
N GLY A 78 15.99 -4.95 -12.28
CA GLY A 78 14.96 -5.68 -13.01
C GLY A 78 13.62 -4.94 -13.15
N SER A 79 12.58 -5.72 -13.47
CA SER A 79 11.18 -5.28 -13.60
C SER A 79 10.32 -6.09 -12.61
N PRO A 80 9.41 -5.45 -11.84
CA PRO A 80 9.07 -4.03 -11.84
C PRO A 80 10.19 -3.20 -11.21
N GLN A 81 10.23 -1.91 -11.54
CA GLN A 81 11.20 -1.00 -10.94
C GLN A 81 10.69 -0.56 -9.58
N PHE A 82 11.58 -0.65 -8.59
CA PHE A 82 11.36 -0.16 -7.25
C PHE A 82 12.45 0.86 -6.93
N TYR A 83 12.05 2.01 -6.41
CA TYR A 83 12.93 3.06 -5.94
C TYR A 83 12.66 3.33 -4.46
N ARG A 84 13.74 3.51 -3.68
CA ARG A 84 13.65 3.91 -2.28
C ARG A 84 14.46 5.19 -2.07
N PHE A 85 13.80 6.20 -1.49
CA PHE A 85 14.41 7.46 -1.08
C PHE A 85 14.25 7.61 0.43
N ASP A 86 15.34 7.63 1.20
CA ASP A 86 15.26 7.73 2.66
C ASP A 86 16.27 8.73 3.25
N LYS A 87 16.07 9.06 4.53
CA LYS A 87 16.88 10.02 5.30
C LYS A 87 16.95 11.39 4.62
N PRO A 88 15.83 12.12 4.50
CA PRO A 88 15.86 13.51 4.09
C PRO A 88 16.66 14.34 5.10
N GLU A 89 17.45 15.29 4.61
CA GLU A 89 18.11 16.27 5.48
C GLU A 89 17.19 17.45 5.82
N GLU A 90 16.24 17.77 4.93
CA GLU A 90 15.30 18.86 5.16
C GLU A 90 14.15 18.43 6.07
N THR A 91 13.81 19.30 7.03
CA THR A 91 12.72 19.04 7.96
C THR A 91 11.37 19.16 7.27
N GLY A 92 10.43 18.29 7.66
CA GLY A 92 9.07 18.32 7.13
C GLY A 92 8.85 17.39 5.95
N TYR A 93 9.90 16.83 5.34
CA TYR A 93 9.76 15.80 4.32
C TYR A 93 9.40 14.42 4.91
N PRO A 94 8.71 13.56 4.14
CA PRO A 94 8.49 12.15 4.49
C PRO A 94 9.80 11.42 4.77
N ALA A 95 9.85 10.58 5.80
CA ALA A 95 11.11 9.94 6.20
C ALA A 95 11.63 8.93 5.17
N MET A 96 10.69 8.30 4.44
CA MET A 96 10.96 7.37 3.36
C MET A 96 9.88 7.51 2.28
N ILE A 97 10.30 7.42 1.03
CA ILE A 97 9.42 7.23 -0.13
C ILE A 97 9.83 5.93 -0.81
N GLU A 98 8.85 5.07 -1.00
CA GLU A 98 8.93 3.83 -1.75
C GLU A 98 8.08 3.98 -3.01
N LEU A 99 8.75 3.93 -4.16
CA LEU A 99 8.11 4.19 -5.44
C LEU A 99 8.17 2.94 -6.32
N PHE A 100 7.00 2.51 -6.77
CA PHE A 100 6.81 1.31 -7.57
C PHE A 100 6.35 1.67 -8.97
N SER A 101 6.98 1.05 -9.96
CA SER A 101 6.64 1.21 -11.37
C SER A 101 6.61 -0.16 -12.06
N ARG A 102 5.47 -0.50 -12.67
CA ARG A 102 5.29 -1.76 -13.40
C ARG A 102 6.10 -1.86 -14.71
N ALA A 103 6.63 -0.74 -15.16
CA ALA A 103 7.42 -0.64 -16.39
C ALA A 103 8.69 0.19 -16.14
N ASN A 104 9.52 0.33 -17.18
CA ASN A 104 10.64 1.25 -17.09
C ASN A 104 10.14 2.69 -17.03
N TRP A 105 10.34 3.33 -15.88
CA TRP A 105 10.14 4.75 -15.71
C TRP A 105 11.48 5.44 -15.98
N GLU A 106 11.54 6.20 -17.08
CA GLU A 106 12.70 7.01 -17.43
C GLU A 106 12.82 8.19 -16.46
N LEU A 107 13.40 7.92 -15.30
CA LEU A 107 14.04 8.95 -14.51
C LEU A 107 15.35 9.30 -15.21
N GLU A 108 15.48 10.51 -15.76
CA GLU A 108 16.81 11.03 -16.09
C GLU A 108 17.57 11.24 -14.78
N PRO A 109 18.54 10.38 -14.44
CA PRO A 109 19.24 10.50 -13.18
C PRO A 109 20.38 11.46 -13.44
N GLU A 110 20.21 12.73 -13.08
CA GLU A 110 21.39 13.55 -12.76
C GLU A 110 22.14 12.98 -11.54
N THR A 111 21.62 11.93 -10.88
CA THR A 111 22.18 11.33 -9.67
C THR A 111 22.32 9.81 -9.70
N VAL A 112 23.42 9.34 -9.11
CA VAL A 112 23.77 7.92 -9.00
C VAL A 112 22.79 7.21 -8.05
N LEU A 113 22.06 6.22 -8.56
CA LEU A 113 21.22 5.31 -7.78
C LEU A 113 22.03 4.07 -7.39
N THR A 114 22.00 3.69 -6.11
CA THR A 114 22.65 2.45 -5.66
C THR A 114 21.70 1.24 -5.78
N PRO A 115 22.18 0.02 -6.09
CA PRO A 115 21.35 -1.17 -6.02
C PRO A 115 20.80 -1.39 -4.60
N ILE A 116 19.55 -1.86 -4.48
CA ILE A 116 18.92 -2.19 -3.19
C ILE A 116 18.63 -3.68 -3.06
N HIS A 117 18.80 -4.19 -1.84
CA HIS A 117 18.26 -5.49 -1.45
C HIS A 117 16.79 -5.33 -1.03
N ILE A 118 15.90 -6.05 -1.69
CA ILE A 118 14.45 -5.97 -1.50
C ILE A 118 14.06 -6.90 -0.35
N ASP A 119 13.32 -6.39 0.64
CA ASP A 119 12.75 -7.21 1.72
C ASP A 119 11.49 -7.97 1.27
N ASP A 120 11.01 -8.91 2.08
CA ASP A 120 9.88 -9.78 1.70
C ASP A 120 8.56 -9.05 1.48
N SER A 121 8.34 -7.95 2.20
CA SER A 121 7.12 -7.16 2.08
C SER A 121 7.09 -6.38 0.76
N VAL A 122 8.22 -5.77 0.39
CA VAL A 122 8.41 -5.09 -0.89
C VAL A 122 8.43 -6.09 -2.05
N SER A 123 8.99 -7.28 -1.85
CA SER A 123 8.93 -8.38 -2.82
C SER A 123 7.50 -8.81 -3.11
N SER A 124 6.67 -8.98 -2.07
CA SER A 124 5.26 -9.34 -2.21
C SER A 124 4.48 -8.23 -2.93
N LEU A 125 4.69 -6.96 -2.55
CA LEU A 125 4.05 -5.83 -3.21
C LEU A 125 4.47 -5.69 -4.68
N SER A 126 5.74 -5.93 -5.01
CA SER A 126 6.22 -5.95 -6.39
C SER A 126 5.53 -7.04 -7.21
N ALA A 127 5.35 -8.24 -6.64
CA ALA A 127 4.63 -9.34 -7.27
C ALA A 127 3.14 -9.01 -7.49
N ILE A 128 2.50 -8.32 -6.53
CA ILE A 128 1.13 -7.83 -6.64
C ILE A 128 1.01 -6.85 -7.82
N LEU A 129 1.91 -5.87 -7.93
CA LEU A 129 1.83 -4.82 -8.96
C LEU A 129 2.18 -5.29 -10.37
N LEU A 130 2.90 -6.41 -10.50
CA LEU A 130 3.09 -7.07 -11.80
C LEU A 130 1.84 -7.82 -12.28
N ASP A 131 0.90 -8.11 -11.38
CA ASP A 131 -0.30 -8.84 -11.71
C ASP A 131 -1.36 -7.90 -12.30
N ASP A 132 -1.81 -8.21 -13.52
CA ASP A 132 -2.77 -7.38 -14.23
C ASP A 132 -4.11 -7.25 -13.48
N SER A 133 -4.56 -8.29 -12.75
CA SER A 133 -5.79 -8.21 -11.96
C SER A 133 -5.67 -7.22 -10.82
N TYR A 134 -4.52 -7.19 -10.13
CA TYR A 134 -4.29 -6.23 -9.05
C TYR A 134 -3.99 -4.83 -9.55
N TYR A 135 -3.35 -4.68 -10.72
CA TYR A 135 -3.17 -3.37 -11.34
C TYR A 135 -4.49 -2.77 -11.82
N GLU A 136 -5.38 -3.56 -12.43
CA GLU A 136 -6.73 -3.12 -12.77
C GLU A 136 -7.50 -2.70 -11.51
N LEU A 137 -7.43 -3.50 -10.44
CA LEU A 137 -8.04 -3.18 -9.16
C LEU A 137 -7.49 -1.86 -8.58
N LEU A 138 -6.17 -1.67 -8.63
CA LEU A 138 -5.50 -0.44 -8.20
C LEU A 138 -6.09 0.79 -8.92
N LEU A 139 -6.28 0.71 -10.23
CA LEU A 139 -6.81 1.81 -11.04
C LEU A 139 -8.30 2.09 -10.78
N LYS A 140 -9.10 1.04 -10.58
CA LYS A 140 -10.54 1.10 -10.30
C LYS A 140 -10.84 1.63 -8.89
N GLU A 141 -10.02 1.25 -7.91
CA GLU A 141 -10.20 1.59 -6.50
C GLU A 141 -9.41 2.84 -6.08
N ARG A 142 -9.10 3.74 -7.01
CA ARG A 142 -8.51 5.05 -6.66
C ARG A 142 -9.56 5.96 -6.04
N ASN A 143 -9.13 6.75 -5.07
CA ASN A 143 -9.91 7.84 -4.50
C ASN A 143 -8.99 9.04 -4.26
N ILE A 144 -9.57 10.24 -4.27
CA ILE A 144 -8.84 11.46 -3.92
C ILE A 144 -9.29 11.88 -2.52
N ILE A 145 -8.34 11.98 -1.59
CA ILE A 145 -8.54 12.54 -0.25
C ILE A 145 -7.59 13.71 -0.11
N ASP A 146 -8.12 14.90 0.20
CA ASP A 146 -7.35 16.13 0.32
C ASP A 146 -6.40 16.34 -0.88
N GLY A 147 -6.90 16.11 -2.11
CA GLY A 147 -6.15 16.22 -3.37
C GLY A 147 -4.94 15.28 -3.52
N ILE A 148 -4.87 14.22 -2.72
CA ILE A 148 -3.92 13.12 -2.86
C ILE A 148 -4.66 11.88 -3.32
N THR A 149 -4.17 11.25 -4.39
CA THR A 149 -4.73 9.98 -4.86
C THR A 149 -4.25 8.83 -4.00
N VAL A 150 -5.20 8.13 -3.38
CA VAL A 150 -4.98 6.98 -2.51
C VAL A 150 -5.80 5.78 -2.98
N LEU A 151 -5.33 4.58 -2.65
CA LEU A 151 -6.12 3.37 -2.79
C LEU A 151 -7.21 3.33 -1.73
N LYS A 152 -8.46 3.09 -2.14
CA LYS A 152 -9.62 2.97 -1.25
C LYS A 152 -9.42 1.86 -0.19
N PRO A 153 -10.10 1.93 0.95
CA PRO A 153 -10.08 0.89 1.98
C PRO A 153 -10.29 -0.54 1.47
N THR A 154 -11.22 -0.74 0.54
CA THR A 154 -11.52 -2.00 -0.17
C THR A 154 -10.30 -2.52 -0.95
N GLY A 155 -9.67 -1.67 -1.77
CA GLY A 155 -8.43 -2.01 -2.46
C GLY A 155 -7.27 -2.31 -1.50
N LEU A 156 -7.15 -1.53 -0.41
CA LEU A 156 -6.13 -1.76 0.63
C LEU A 156 -6.31 -3.12 1.31
N ILE A 157 -7.55 -3.56 1.57
CA ILE A 157 -7.84 -4.89 2.10
C ILE A 157 -7.33 -5.97 1.13
N ALA A 158 -7.69 -5.89 -0.15
CA ALA A 158 -7.29 -6.88 -1.14
C ALA A 158 -5.76 -6.98 -1.28
N PHE A 159 -5.06 -5.85 -1.36
CA PHE A 159 -3.60 -5.79 -1.43
C PHE A 159 -2.94 -6.41 -0.19
N LYS A 160 -3.46 -6.10 1.00
CA LYS A 160 -2.92 -6.64 2.26
C LYS A 160 -3.23 -8.13 2.41
N ALA A 161 -4.39 -8.60 1.96
CA ALA A 161 -4.75 -10.01 1.99
C ALA A 161 -3.81 -10.82 1.09
N LYS A 162 -3.50 -10.30 -0.10
CA LYS A 162 -2.52 -10.92 -0.99
C LYS A 162 -1.12 -10.99 -0.38
N ALA A 163 -0.63 -9.86 0.14
CA ALA A 163 0.67 -9.84 0.82
C ALA A 163 0.71 -10.82 2.00
N TRP A 164 -0.39 -10.92 2.76
CA TRP A 164 -0.51 -11.90 3.84
C TRP A 164 -0.44 -13.34 3.33
N LEU A 165 -1.14 -13.69 2.25
CA LEU A 165 -1.10 -15.02 1.65
C LEU A 165 0.30 -15.37 1.13
N ASP A 166 0.95 -14.45 0.43
CA ASP A 166 2.29 -14.66 -0.13
C ASP A 166 3.34 -14.89 0.97
N LEU A 167 3.27 -14.12 2.06
CA LEU A 167 4.17 -14.30 3.21
C LEU A 167 3.93 -15.62 3.95
N ASN A 168 2.67 -16.07 4.09
CA ASN A 168 2.38 -17.37 4.69
C ASN A 168 2.85 -18.52 3.79
N GLN A 169 2.66 -18.41 2.48
CA GLN A 169 3.13 -19.41 1.52
C GLN A 169 4.66 -19.56 1.57
N LYS A 170 5.41 -18.44 1.61
CA LYS A 170 6.87 -18.46 1.79
C LYS A 170 7.28 -19.15 3.10
N LEU A 171 6.58 -18.85 4.20
CA LEU A 171 6.83 -19.47 5.50
C LEU A 171 6.60 -20.98 5.45
N GLU A 172 5.53 -21.45 4.81
CA GLU A 172 5.25 -22.88 4.60
C GLU A 172 6.31 -23.58 3.73
N GLN A 173 6.93 -22.85 2.80
CA GLN A 173 8.03 -23.33 1.96
C GLN A 173 9.39 -23.33 2.69
N GLY A 174 9.43 -22.89 3.95
CA GLY A 174 10.65 -22.85 4.77
C GLY A 174 11.54 -21.64 4.48
N GLU A 175 11.04 -20.64 3.75
CA GLU A 175 11.75 -19.38 3.58
C GLU A 175 11.72 -18.55 4.88
N HIS A 176 12.73 -17.72 5.08
CA HIS A 176 12.77 -16.81 6.22
C HIS A 176 11.75 -15.69 6.01
N VAL A 177 10.76 -15.56 6.90
CA VAL A 177 9.76 -14.50 6.87
C VAL A 177 9.66 -13.84 8.24
N ASP A 178 9.62 -12.50 8.28
CA ASP A 178 9.36 -11.78 9.52
C ASP A 178 7.89 -11.90 9.91
N SER A 179 7.61 -12.65 10.98
CA SER A 179 6.26 -12.81 11.55
C SER A 179 5.54 -11.48 11.85
N ARG A 180 6.28 -10.39 12.08
CA ARG A 180 5.72 -9.05 12.30
C ARG A 180 5.05 -8.52 11.05
N ASP A 181 5.55 -8.82 9.86
CA ASP A 181 4.95 -8.38 8.60
C ASP A 181 3.64 -9.10 8.32
N ILE A 182 3.59 -10.42 8.53
CA ILE A 182 2.35 -11.21 8.48
C ILE A 182 1.30 -10.61 9.44
N LYS A 183 1.69 -10.40 10.71
CA LYS A 183 0.78 -9.85 11.73
C LYS A 183 0.30 -8.44 11.37
N LYS A 184 1.18 -7.60 10.82
CA LYS A 184 0.90 -6.22 10.39
C LYS A 184 -0.19 -6.18 9.31
N HIS A 185 -0.05 -6.96 8.24
CA HIS A 185 -1.05 -7.01 7.17
C HIS A 185 -2.41 -7.49 7.68
N ARG A 186 -2.43 -8.57 8.45
CA ARG A 186 -3.66 -9.10 9.05
C ARG A 186 -4.33 -8.06 9.94
N ASN A 187 -3.59 -7.46 10.87
CA ASN A 187 -4.14 -6.49 11.82
C ASN A 187 -4.69 -5.25 11.12
N ASP A 188 -4.00 -4.76 10.09
CA ASP A 188 -4.48 -3.63 9.29
C ASP A 188 -5.83 -3.98 8.63
N ILE A 189 -5.99 -5.19 8.06
CA ILE A 189 -7.28 -5.65 7.49
C ILE A 189 -8.37 -5.68 8.56
N LEU A 190 -8.11 -6.27 9.73
CA LEU A 190 -9.10 -6.36 10.82
C LEU A 190 -9.59 -4.98 11.25
N ARG A 191 -8.69 -4.00 11.34
CA ARG A 191 -9.05 -2.63 11.68
C ARG A 191 -9.87 -1.96 10.59
N ILE A 192 -9.44 -2.07 9.31
CA ILE A 192 -10.19 -1.49 8.19
C ILE A 192 -11.62 -2.06 8.16
N VAL A 193 -11.77 -3.38 8.23
CA VAL A 193 -13.09 -4.05 8.18
C VAL A 193 -13.98 -3.68 9.35
N SER A 194 -13.41 -3.48 10.54
CA SER A 194 -14.20 -3.25 11.76
C SER A 194 -14.56 -1.77 11.99
N GLU A 195 -13.79 -0.83 11.44
CA GLU A 195 -13.88 0.59 11.80
C GLU A 195 -14.29 1.49 10.62
N MET A 196 -14.07 1.05 9.36
CA MET A 196 -14.30 1.89 8.19
C MET A 196 -15.66 1.60 7.52
N PRO A 197 -16.33 2.63 6.96
CA PRO A 197 -17.40 2.39 6.02
C PRO A 197 -16.82 1.80 4.73
N LEU A 198 -17.34 0.65 4.30
CA LEU A 198 -16.87 -0.05 3.12
C LEU A 198 -17.99 -0.16 2.08
N GLU A 199 -17.67 0.20 0.85
CA GLU A 199 -18.56 0.06 -0.30
C GLU A 199 -18.33 -1.29 -0.97
N PHE A 200 -19.33 -1.78 -1.72
CA PHE A 200 -19.17 -2.98 -2.53
C PHE A 200 -18.03 -2.79 -3.55
N CYS A 201 -17.13 -3.76 -3.62
CA CYS A 201 -15.99 -3.77 -4.53
C CYS A 201 -16.00 -5.05 -5.36
N GLU A 202 -16.26 -4.92 -6.65
CA GLU A 202 -16.17 -6.04 -7.57
C GLU A 202 -14.69 -6.33 -7.90
N LEU A 203 -14.21 -7.47 -7.41
CA LEU A 203 -12.86 -7.96 -7.64
C LEU A 203 -12.71 -8.64 -9.01
N PRO A 204 -11.59 -8.38 -9.71
CA PRO A 204 -11.11 -9.22 -10.81
C PRO A 204 -10.85 -10.66 -10.35
N GLU A 205 -10.86 -11.61 -11.28
CA GLU A 205 -10.90 -13.06 -10.99
C GLU A 205 -9.80 -13.53 -10.02
N LYS A 206 -8.55 -13.10 -10.24
CA LYS A 206 -7.43 -13.54 -9.40
C LYS A 206 -7.51 -12.94 -7.99
N ALA A 207 -7.80 -11.64 -7.88
CA ALA A 207 -7.99 -10.99 -6.59
C ALA A 207 -9.17 -11.60 -5.82
N ARG A 208 -10.25 -11.99 -6.52
CA ARG A 208 -11.38 -12.72 -5.93
C ARG A 208 -10.95 -14.06 -5.34
N LYS A 209 -10.21 -14.87 -6.09
CA LYS A 209 -9.69 -16.17 -5.63
C LYS A 209 -8.77 -16.02 -4.41
N ASP A 210 -7.90 -15.02 -4.43
CA ASP A 210 -7.04 -14.72 -3.29
C ASP A 210 -7.88 -14.31 -2.07
N MET A 211 -8.91 -13.47 -2.24
CA MET A 211 -9.81 -13.08 -1.14
C MET A 211 -10.66 -14.24 -0.59
N GLU A 212 -11.10 -15.17 -1.44
CA GLU A 212 -11.73 -16.43 -1.01
C GLU A 212 -10.75 -17.28 -0.19
N SER A 213 -9.49 -17.39 -0.62
CA SER A 213 -8.45 -18.11 0.13
C SER A 213 -8.18 -17.45 1.48
N PHE A 214 -8.06 -16.11 1.49
CA PHE A 214 -7.86 -15.34 2.71
C PHE A 214 -9.01 -15.53 3.69
N THR A 215 -10.26 -15.41 3.27
CA THR A 215 -11.43 -15.57 4.15
C THR A 215 -11.57 -16.98 4.70
N ARG A 216 -11.21 -18.02 3.94
CA ARG A 216 -11.20 -19.42 4.42
C ARG A 216 -10.10 -19.69 5.45
N THR A 217 -8.94 -19.06 5.29
CA THR A 217 -7.75 -19.30 6.11
C THR A 217 -7.62 -18.34 7.30
N LEU A 218 -8.34 -17.22 7.28
CA LEU A 218 -8.33 -16.22 8.35
C LEU A 218 -8.77 -16.87 9.68
N LYS A 219 -7.92 -16.69 10.69
CA LYS A 219 -8.19 -17.05 12.08
C LYS A 219 -7.91 -15.87 12.99
N VAL A 220 -8.89 -15.54 13.82
CA VAL A 220 -8.87 -14.39 14.71
C VAL A 220 -9.52 -14.76 16.04
N THR A 221 -8.73 -14.63 17.10
CA THR A 221 -9.23 -14.83 18.47
C THR A 221 -9.84 -13.55 19.03
N LYS A 222 -10.76 -13.71 20.00
CA LYS A 222 -11.32 -12.56 20.76
C LYS A 222 -10.24 -11.70 21.41
N GLU A 223 -9.18 -12.33 21.90
CA GLU A 223 -8.06 -11.63 22.53
C GLU A 223 -7.26 -10.80 21.51
N GLU A 224 -7.07 -11.28 20.28
CA GLU A 224 -6.45 -10.50 19.22
C GLU A 224 -7.27 -9.27 18.84
N LEU A 225 -8.60 -9.41 18.72
CA LEU A 225 -9.50 -8.27 18.47
C LEU A 225 -9.44 -7.24 19.60
N LYS A 226 -9.48 -7.70 20.85
CA LYS A 226 -9.37 -6.84 22.02
C LYS A 226 -8.04 -6.08 22.06
N ASN A 227 -6.94 -6.73 21.71
CA ASN A 227 -5.62 -6.08 21.61
C ASN A 227 -5.55 -5.01 20.50
N LEU A 228 -6.41 -5.11 19.48
CA LEU A 228 -6.61 -4.08 18.45
C LEU A 228 -7.66 -3.02 18.84
N LYS A 229 -8.22 -3.09 20.06
CA LYS A 229 -9.34 -2.26 20.53
C LYS A 229 -10.63 -2.42 19.73
N ILE A 230 -10.76 -3.51 18.98
CA ILE A 230 -11.99 -3.89 18.29
C ILE A 230 -12.87 -4.62 19.30
N THR A 231 -14.06 -4.08 19.56
CA THR A 231 -15.01 -4.62 20.54
C THR A 231 -16.37 -4.88 19.90
N GLY A 232 -17.11 -5.86 20.41
CA GLY A 232 -18.44 -6.19 19.87
C GLY A 232 -18.44 -6.99 18.55
N VAL A 233 -17.27 -7.23 17.96
CA VAL A 233 -17.10 -7.96 16.68
C VAL A 233 -16.53 -9.35 16.94
N GLN A 234 -16.99 -10.36 16.20
CA GLN A 234 -16.46 -11.73 16.18
C GLN A 234 -15.78 -12.05 14.83
N GLU A 235 -15.00 -13.14 14.79
CA GLU A 235 -14.40 -13.64 13.54
C GLU A 235 -15.44 -13.81 12.41
N ALA A 236 -16.62 -14.35 12.74
CA ALA A 236 -17.69 -14.55 11.77
C ALA A 236 -18.21 -13.23 11.17
N ASP A 237 -18.31 -12.17 11.97
CA ASP A 237 -18.78 -10.85 11.51
C ASP A 237 -17.78 -10.25 10.50
N ILE A 238 -16.48 -10.38 10.77
CA ILE A 238 -15.42 -9.93 9.87
C ILE A 238 -15.46 -10.71 8.56
N ILE A 239 -15.55 -12.04 8.62
CA ILE A 239 -15.60 -12.90 7.43
C ILE A 239 -16.84 -12.59 6.60
N ASN A 240 -18.01 -12.46 7.22
CA ASN A 240 -19.25 -12.13 6.52
C ASN A 240 -19.17 -10.73 5.87
N THR A 241 -18.65 -9.73 6.58
CA THR A 241 -18.43 -8.39 6.03
C THR A 241 -17.53 -8.44 4.80
N LEU A 242 -16.42 -9.18 4.85
CA LEU A 242 -15.53 -9.37 3.69
C LEU A 242 -16.24 -10.07 2.52
N ARG A 243 -17.03 -11.11 2.80
CA ARG A 243 -17.81 -11.82 1.77
C ARG A 243 -18.84 -10.91 1.10
N ASP A 244 -19.56 -10.11 1.88
CA ASP A 244 -20.59 -9.21 1.37
C ASP A 244 -19.98 -8.10 0.51
N ILE A 245 -18.92 -7.46 0.99
CA ILE A 245 -18.25 -6.35 0.30
C ILE A 245 -17.65 -6.78 -1.05
N PHE A 246 -17.09 -7.99 -1.11
CA PHE A 246 -16.43 -8.49 -2.32
C PHE A 246 -17.29 -9.45 -3.15
N GLY A 247 -18.53 -9.72 -2.71
CA GLY A 247 -19.44 -10.67 -3.34
C GLY A 247 -18.84 -12.07 -3.46
N LEU A 248 -18.24 -12.59 -2.38
CA LEU A 248 -17.60 -13.90 -2.34
C LEU A 248 -18.62 -14.98 -1.97
N SER A 249 -18.50 -16.17 -2.57
CA SER A 249 -19.27 -17.34 -2.14
C SER A 249 -18.67 -17.96 -0.87
N GLU A 250 -19.46 -18.81 -0.19
CA GLU A 250 -19.02 -19.53 1.02
C GLU A 250 -17.76 -20.40 0.83
#